data_AF-A0AAJ2M0Q0-F1
#
_entry.id   AF-A0AAJ2M0Q0-F1
#
_cell.length_a   1.000
_cell.length_b   1.000
_cell.length_c   1.000
_cell.angle_alpha   90.00
_cell.angle_beta   90.00
_cell.angle_gamma   90.00
#
_symmetry.space_group_name_H-M   'P 1'
#
loop_
_entity.id
_entity.type
_entity.pdbx_description
1 polymer ?
#
loop_
_entity_poly.entity_id
_entity_poly.type
_entity_poly.pdbx_seq_one_letter_code
_entity_poly.pdbx_strand_id
1 'polypeptide(L)'
;MSARSLGGVVFGAAVVLGAIAQGLSAAPGLGRMPLPAFLAVAAVSALALALQLAATAWAARRIVAPDAPAHAGLALAWAAVLVLIGAVLSALFAPAGLLAGIAATFVLPAAAAGRAGALTGFGVVRRHPWRALLLVLGVVVLGGVSLVVSIATGLFLTGMIGGIVAWLWFGVVIAWLLLWGTRLAVRASAARPTLAG
;
A
#
# COMPACT_ATOMS: atom_id res chain seq x y z
N MET A 1 2.15 4.21 25.91
CA MET A 1 2.39 4.65 24.51
C MET A 1 1.09 5.21 23.95
N SER A 2 1.10 6.39 23.32
CA SER A 2 -0.11 6.96 22.69
C SER A 2 -0.47 6.21 21.40
N ALA A 3 -1.75 6.21 20.99
CA ALA A 3 -2.20 5.58 19.75
C ALA A 3 -1.42 6.09 18.51
N ARG A 4 -1.08 7.38 18.50
CA ARG A 4 -0.26 8.00 17.45
C ARG A 4 1.18 7.48 17.47
N SER A 5 1.80 7.34 18.64
CA SER A 5 3.16 6.77 18.75
C SER A 5 3.23 5.31 18.32
N LEU A 6 2.24 4.50 18.69
CA LEU A 6 2.13 3.11 18.24
C LEU A 6 1.94 3.03 16.73
N GLY A 7 1.09 3.89 16.17
CA GLY A 7 0.94 4.03 14.72
C GLY A 7 2.26 4.36 14.03
N GLY A 8 3.03 5.31 14.57
CA GLY A 8 4.35 5.67 14.02
C GLY A 8 5.35 4.50 14.02
N VAL A 9 5.42 3.75 15.11
CA VAL A 9 6.30 2.57 15.21
C VAL A 9 5.90 1.49 14.20
N VAL A 10 4.61 1.14 14.13
CA VAL A 10 4.12 0.13 13.18
C VAL A 10 4.32 0.58 11.73
N PHE A 11 4.16 1.87 11.45
CA PHE A 11 4.40 2.43 10.12
C PHE A 11 5.86 2.28 9.69
N GLY A 12 6.81 2.64 10.55
CA GLY A 12 8.24 2.46 10.29
C GLY A 12 8.64 1.00 10.18
N ALA A 13 8.15 0.16 11.10
CA ALA A 13 8.42 -1.28 11.09
C ALA A 13 7.89 -1.97 9.82
N ALA A 14 6.69 -1.62 9.36
CA ALA A 14 6.13 -2.16 8.12
C ALA A 14 6.98 -1.84 6.90
N VAL A 15 7.56 -0.63 6.82
CA VAL A 15 8.47 -0.24 5.75
C VAL A 15 9.77 -1.05 5.80
N VAL A 16 10.42 -1.09 6.96
CA VAL A 16 11.73 -1.74 7.11
C VAL A 16 11.62 -3.27 6.97
N LEU A 17 10.71 -3.91 7.72
CA LEU A 17 10.53 -5.35 7.69
C LEU A 17 9.98 -5.83 6.35
N GLY A 18 9.05 -5.08 5.75
CA GLY A 18 8.56 -5.35 4.40
C GLY A 18 9.69 -5.30 3.39
N ALA A 19 10.56 -4.30 3.47
CA ALA A 19 11.70 -4.19 2.57
C ALA A 19 12.70 -5.34 2.69
N ILE A 20 12.99 -5.77 3.93
CA ILE A 20 13.85 -6.93 4.17
C ILE A 20 13.20 -8.18 3.60
N ALA A 21 11.93 -8.45 3.92
CA ALA A 21 11.21 -9.64 3.46
C ALA A 21 11.17 -9.74 1.93
N GLN A 22 10.90 -8.62 1.25
CA GLN A 22 10.82 -8.60 -0.20
C GLN A 22 12.19 -8.51 -0.90
N GLY A 23 13.18 -7.89 -0.26
CA GLY A 23 14.57 -7.93 -0.74
C GLY A 23 15.14 -9.35 -0.70
N LEU A 24 14.80 -10.12 0.33
CA LEU A 24 15.18 -11.54 0.45
C LEU A 24 14.50 -12.43 -0.60
N SER A 25 13.25 -12.12 -0.99
CA SER A 25 12.54 -12.88 -2.03
C SER A 25 13.05 -12.59 -3.45
N ALA A 26 13.79 -11.49 -3.65
CA ALA A 26 14.38 -11.09 -4.92
C ALA A 26 15.73 -11.80 -5.23
N ALA A 27 16.05 -12.91 -4.54
CA ALA A 27 17.32 -13.61 -4.69
C ALA A 27 17.57 -14.10 -6.15
N PRO A 28 18.84 -14.11 -6.62
CA PRO A 28 19.18 -14.59 -7.96
C PRO A 28 18.75 -16.04 -8.16
N GLY A 29 18.14 -16.35 -9.31
CA GLY A 29 17.79 -17.73 -9.70
C GLY A 29 16.31 -18.02 -9.93
N LEU A 30 15.41 -17.07 -9.67
CA LEU A 30 13.96 -17.23 -9.88
C LEU A 30 13.60 -17.68 -11.32
N GLY A 31 14.30 -17.19 -12.33
CA GLY A 31 14.08 -17.57 -13.73
C GLY A 31 14.48 -19.01 -14.09
N ARG A 32 15.14 -19.73 -13.17
CA ARG A 32 15.54 -21.14 -13.33
C ARG A 32 14.81 -22.07 -12.35
N MET A 33 13.89 -21.51 -11.55
CA MET A 33 13.17 -22.25 -10.52
C MET A 33 12.04 -23.08 -11.14
N PRO A 34 11.78 -24.32 -10.68
CA PRO A 34 10.60 -25.05 -11.09
C PRO A 34 9.33 -24.29 -10.70
N LEU A 35 8.29 -24.35 -11.55
CA LEU A 35 7.05 -23.59 -11.40
C LEU A 35 6.43 -23.65 -9.98
N PRO A 36 6.34 -24.81 -9.30
CA PRO A 36 5.77 -24.86 -7.95
C PRO A 36 6.55 -24.03 -6.93
N ALA A 37 7.88 -24.03 -7.03
CA ALA A 37 8.73 -23.26 -6.12
C ALA A 37 8.62 -21.76 -6.40
N PHE A 38 8.54 -21.36 -7.68
CA PHE A 38 8.25 -19.99 -8.06
C PHE A 38 6.90 -19.51 -7.50
N LEU A 39 5.84 -20.31 -7.66
CA LEU A 39 4.51 -19.99 -7.14
C LEU A 39 4.50 -19.88 -5.61
N ALA A 40 5.24 -20.73 -4.91
CA ALA A 40 5.37 -20.65 -3.45
C ALA A 40 6.03 -19.34 -3.00
N VAL A 41 7.15 -18.95 -3.64
CA VAL A 41 7.84 -17.68 -3.33
C VAL A 41 6.94 -16.48 -3.68
N ALA A 42 6.25 -16.52 -4.82
CA ALA A 42 5.31 -15.47 -5.21
C ALA A 42 4.14 -15.34 -4.21
N ALA A 43 3.59 -16.46 -3.73
CA ALA A 43 2.53 -16.46 -2.74
C ALA A 43 2.99 -15.87 -1.38
N VAL A 44 4.19 -16.24 -0.92
CA VAL A 44 4.79 -15.68 0.31
C VAL A 44 5.04 -14.18 0.16
N SER A 45 5.58 -13.75 -0.99
CA SER A 45 5.80 -12.34 -1.30
C SER A 45 4.48 -11.55 -1.36
N ALA A 46 3.43 -12.10 -1.98
CA ALA A 46 2.11 -11.49 -2.03
C ALA A 46 1.49 -11.37 -0.63
N LEU A 47 1.62 -12.39 0.22
CA LEU A 47 1.16 -12.35 1.59
C LEU A 47 1.91 -11.29 2.42
N ALA A 48 3.24 -11.24 2.29
CA ALA A 48 4.06 -10.22 2.95
C ALA A 48 3.67 -8.80 2.53
N LEU A 49 3.41 -8.57 1.24
CA LEU A 49 2.94 -7.29 0.72
C LEU A 49 1.55 -6.94 1.27
N ALA A 50 0.62 -7.90 1.32
CA ALA A 50 -0.71 -7.69 1.87
C ALA A 50 -0.65 -7.31 3.37
N LEU A 51 0.18 -8.00 4.15
CA LEU A 51 0.42 -7.68 5.56
C LEU A 51 1.03 -6.29 5.73
N GLN A 52 2.02 -5.93 4.90
CA GLN A 52 2.63 -4.61 4.90
C GLN A 52 1.58 -3.52 4.62
N LEU A 53 0.81 -3.65 3.53
CA LEU A 53 -0.24 -2.70 3.17
C LEU A 53 -1.29 -2.54 4.27
N ALA A 54 -1.72 -3.64 4.88
CA ALA A 54 -2.69 -3.65 5.96
C ALA A 54 -2.15 -2.94 7.21
N ALA A 55 -0.93 -3.26 7.62
CA ALA A 55 -0.25 -2.64 8.75
C ALA A 55 -0.07 -1.13 8.52
N THR A 56 0.37 -0.74 7.32
CA THR A 56 0.57 0.66 6.95
C THR A 56 -0.75 1.44 6.93
N ALA A 57 -1.83 0.86 6.38
CA ALA A 57 -3.15 1.50 6.37
C ALA A 57 -3.73 1.65 7.79
N TRP A 58 -3.60 0.62 8.62
CA TRP A 58 -3.99 0.66 10.03
C TRP A 58 -3.19 1.71 10.80
N ALA A 59 -1.88 1.76 10.60
CA ALA A 59 -0.98 2.71 11.23
C ALA A 59 -1.31 4.15 10.80
N ALA A 60 -1.53 4.38 9.49
CA ALA A 60 -1.95 5.68 8.97
C ALA A 60 -3.26 6.14 9.63
N ARG A 61 -4.22 5.24 9.84
CA ARG A 61 -5.47 5.55 10.56
C ARG A 61 -5.19 6.00 11.99
N ARG A 62 -4.37 5.26 12.74
CA ARG A 62 -3.98 5.60 14.13
C ARG A 62 -3.20 6.91 14.24
N ILE A 63 -2.45 7.29 13.20
CA ILE A 63 -1.73 8.57 13.16
C ILE A 63 -2.69 9.74 12.92
N VAL A 64 -3.59 9.60 11.94
CA VAL A 64 -4.46 10.67 11.45
C VAL A 64 -5.70 10.86 12.32
N ALA A 65 -6.28 9.78 12.84
CA ALA A 65 -7.47 9.77 13.68
C ALA A 65 -7.25 8.84 14.89
N PRO A 66 -6.42 9.25 15.87
CA PRO A 66 -5.97 8.39 16.97
C PRO A 66 -7.11 7.89 17.86
N ASP A 67 -8.16 8.69 18.02
CA ASP A 67 -9.31 8.40 18.89
C ASP A 67 -10.40 7.59 18.18
N ALA A 68 -10.27 7.37 16.87
CA ALA A 68 -11.22 6.60 16.08
C ALA A 68 -10.82 5.12 16.00
N PRO A 69 -11.77 4.18 15.87
CA PRO A 69 -11.46 2.77 15.73
C PRO A 69 -10.65 2.50 14.44
N ALA A 70 -9.78 1.50 14.51
CA ALA A 70 -8.91 1.06 13.43
C ALA A 70 -8.97 -0.47 13.29
N HIS A 71 -9.35 -0.95 12.09
CA HIS A 71 -9.71 -2.33 11.83
C HIS A 71 -8.66 -3.04 10.97
N ALA A 72 -7.73 -3.74 11.62
CA ALA A 72 -6.63 -4.42 10.93
C ALA A 72 -7.12 -5.59 10.04
N GLY A 73 -8.09 -6.38 10.51
CA GLY A 73 -8.59 -7.54 9.76
C GLY A 73 -9.25 -7.16 8.43
N LEU A 74 -10.08 -6.12 8.43
CA LEU A 74 -10.73 -5.64 7.21
C LEU A 74 -9.71 -5.00 6.25
N ALA A 75 -8.72 -4.26 6.78
CA ALA A 75 -7.61 -3.74 5.98
C ALA A 75 -6.80 -4.86 5.32
N LEU A 76 -6.54 -5.97 6.04
CA LEU A 76 -5.85 -7.14 5.52
C LEU A 76 -6.63 -7.84 4.41
N ALA A 77 -7.93 -8.07 4.61
CA ALA A 77 -8.77 -8.70 3.59
C ALA A 77 -8.74 -7.90 2.27
N TRP A 78 -8.92 -6.58 2.33
CA TRP A 78 -8.86 -5.73 1.14
C TRP A 78 -7.45 -5.60 0.56
N ALA A 79 -6.41 -5.57 1.40
CA ALA A 79 -5.04 -5.58 0.92
C ALA A 79 -4.73 -6.87 0.14
N ALA A 80 -5.16 -8.03 0.63
CA ALA A 80 -5.00 -9.30 -0.08
C ALA A 80 -5.72 -9.29 -1.43
N VAL A 81 -6.98 -8.81 -1.48
CA VAL A 81 -7.74 -8.66 -2.74
C VAL A 81 -7.02 -7.75 -3.73
N LEU A 82 -6.55 -6.58 -3.27
CA LEU A 82 -5.88 -5.61 -4.12
C LEU A 82 -4.51 -6.11 -4.60
N VAL A 83 -3.77 -6.85 -3.78
CA VAL A 83 -2.50 -7.49 -4.18
C VAL A 83 -2.76 -8.54 -5.25
N LEU A 84 -3.78 -9.38 -5.09
CA LEU A 84 -4.15 -10.38 -6.10
C LEU A 84 -4.56 -9.73 -7.42
N ILE A 85 -5.44 -8.71 -7.37
CA ILE A 85 -5.84 -7.94 -8.57
C ILE A 85 -4.61 -7.29 -9.21
N GLY A 86 -3.76 -6.64 -8.41
CA GLY A 86 -2.54 -6.00 -8.90
C GLY A 86 -1.60 -6.99 -9.57
N ALA A 87 -1.42 -8.18 -8.99
CA ALA A 87 -0.60 -9.24 -9.56
C ALA A 87 -1.15 -9.73 -10.91
N VAL A 88 -2.46 -10.02 -10.98
CA VAL A 88 -3.12 -10.45 -12.22
C VAL A 88 -3.01 -9.36 -13.30
N LEU A 89 -3.31 -8.10 -12.95
CA LEU A 89 -3.21 -6.98 -13.88
C LEU A 89 -1.78 -6.80 -14.38
N SER A 90 -0.78 -6.87 -13.50
CA SER A 90 0.63 -6.72 -13.87
C SER A 90 1.12 -7.87 -14.75
N ALA A 91 0.61 -9.08 -14.56
CA ALA A 91 0.92 -10.23 -15.41
C ALA A 91 0.35 -10.07 -16.84
N LEU A 92 -0.82 -9.43 -16.98
CA LEU A 92 -1.42 -9.14 -18.29
C LEU A 92 -0.75 -7.94 -18.97
N PHE A 93 -0.48 -6.89 -18.21
CA PHE A 93 0.16 -5.66 -18.66
C PHE A 93 0.81 -4.97 -17.45
N ALA A 94 2.14 -5.00 -17.35
CA ALA A 94 2.85 -4.55 -16.15
C ALA A 94 2.39 -3.18 -15.60
N PRO A 95 2.15 -2.13 -16.43
CA PRO A 95 1.64 -0.85 -15.94
C PRO A 95 0.22 -0.90 -15.35
N ALA A 96 -0.63 -1.87 -15.72
CA ALA A 96 -1.99 -2.00 -15.20
C ALA A 96 -2.02 -2.24 -13.67
N GLY A 97 -0.94 -2.75 -13.08
CA GLY A 97 -0.79 -2.87 -11.62
C GLY A 97 -0.95 -1.55 -10.88
N LEU A 98 -0.65 -0.40 -11.52
CA LEU A 98 -0.87 0.92 -10.95
C LEU A 98 -2.33 1.21 -10.62
N LEU A 99 -3.29 0.59 -11.34
CA LEU A 99 -4.72 0.73 -11.03
C LEU A 99 -5.05 0.16 -9.65
N ALA A 100 -4.42 -0.96 -9.27
CA ALA A 100 -4.56 -1.52 -7.92
C ALA A 100 -3.92 -0.61 -6.87
N GLY A 101 -2.77 0.03 -7.20
CA GLY A 101 -2.15 1.05 -6.35
C GLY A 101 -3.06 2.26 -6.12
N ILE A 102 -3.66 2.79 -7.19
CA ILE A 102 -4.65 3.88 -7.10
C ILE A 102 -5.82 3.44 -6.23
N ALA A 103 -6.42 2.29 -6.50
CA ALA A 103 -7.53 1.77 -5.71
C ALA A 103 -7.15 1.60 -4.23
N ALA A 104 -5.94 1.12 -3.93
CA ALA A 104 -5.45 0.95 -2.56
C ALA A 104 -5.45 2.27 -1.78
N THR A 105 -5.10 3.40 -2.42
CA THR A 105 -5.10 4.71 -1.75
C THR A 105 -6.50 5.19 -1.31
N PHE A 106 -7.58 4.64 -1.88
CA PHE A 106 -8.96 4.97 -1.51
C PHE A 106 -9.62 3.87 -0.67
N VAL A 107 -9.41 2.61 -1.03
CA VAL A 107 -10.06 1.44 -0.43
C VAL A 107 -9.45 1.10 0.92
N LEU A 108 -8.11 1.09 1.04
CA LEU A 108 -7.46 0.69 2.30
C LEU A 108 -7.74 1.66 3.46
N PRO A 109 -7.79 2.99 3.27
CA PRO A 109 -8.22 3.89 4.34
C PRO A 109 -9.66 3.66 4.79
N ALA A 110 -10.55 3.30 3.84
CA ALA A 110 -11.95 2.99 4.14
C ALA A 110 -12.09 1.68 4.92
N ALA A 111 -11.33 0.64 4.51
CA ALA A 111 -11.27 -0.65 5.18
C ALA A 111 -10.67 -0.53 6.59
N ALA A 112 -9.58 0.23 6.75
CA ALA A 112 -8.97 0.49 8.06
C ALA A 112 -9.92 1.26 8.99
N ALA A 113 -10.84 2.07 8.45
CA ALA A 113 -11.89 2.72 9.23
C ALA A 113 -13.07 1.79 9.61
N GLY A 114 -13.08 0.53 9.16
CA GLY A 114 -14.12 -0.45 9.47
C GLY A 114 -15.37 -0.36 8.61
N ARG A 115 -15.33 0.32 7.46
CA ARG A 115 -16.51 0.44 6.58
C ARG A 115 -16.74 -0.87 5.82
N ALA A 116 -17.87 -1.52 6.07
CA ALA A 116 -18.27 -2.78 5.41
C ALA A 116 -18.18 -2.71 3.87
N GLY A 117 -18.57 -1.57 3.27
CA GLY A 117 -18.30 -1.28 1.86
C GLY A 117 -17.02 -0.46 1.69
N ALA A 118 -15.84 -1.08 1.64
CA ALA A 118 -14.57 -0.33 1.50
C ALA A 118 -14.47 0.47 0.19
N LEU A 119 -15.20 0.06 -0.86
CA LEU A 119 -15.35 0.82 -2.11
C LEU A 119 -15.99 2.20 -1.91
N THR A 120 -16.70 2.44 -0.80
CA THR A 120 -17.16 3.79 -0.42
C THR A 120 -16.00 4.77 -0.21
N GLY A 121 -14.75 4.29 -0.12
CA GLY A 121 -13.53 5.09 -0.20
C GLY A 121 -13.48 6.01 -1.42
N PHE A 122 -14.01 5.57 -2.57
CA PHE A 122 -14.08 6.39 -3.78
C PHE A 122 -15.02 7.60 -3.66
N GLY A 123 -15.87 7.66 -2.63
CA GLY A 123 -16.66 8.85 -2.32
C GLY A 123 -15.82 10.12 -2.08
N VAL A 124 -14.52 9.97 -1.78
CA VAL A 124 -13.56 11.08 -1.70
C VAL A 124 -13.46 11.84 -3.02
N VAL A 125 -13.55 11.16 -4.17
CA VAL A 125 -13.46 11.77 -5.50
C VAL A 125 -14.60 12.77 -5.72
N ARG A 126 -15.82 12.43 -5.27
CA ARG A 126 -16.98 13.32 -5.39
C ARG A 126 -16.87 14.57 -4.51
N ARG A 127 -16.24 14.45 -3.32
CA ARG A 127 -16.15 15.55 -2.34
C ARG A 127 -14.96 16.47 -2.56
N HIS A 128 -13.83 15.90 -2.98
CA HIS A 128 -12.58 16.63 -3.18
C HIS A 128 -11.91 16.20 -4.49
N PRO A 129 -12.53 16.49 -5.66
CA PRO A 129 -12.08 15.98 -6.95
C PRO A 129 -10.63 16.35 -7.25
N TRP A 130 -10.24 17.61 -7.00
CA TRP A 130 -8.86 18.06 -7.24
C TRP A 130 -7.82 17.38 -6.35
N ARG A 131 -8.13 17.15 -5.07
CA ARG A 131 -7.21 16.46 -4.17
C ARG A 131 -7.12 14.98 -4.47
N ALA A 132 -8.22 14.37 -4.92
CA ALA A 132 -8.21 12.99 -5.39
C ALA A 132 -7.41 12.85 -6.69
N LEU A 133 -7.54 13.80 -7.63
CA LEU A 133 -6.73 13.85 -8.83
C LEU A 133 -5.23 13.97 -8.50
N LEU A 134 -4.86 14.88 -7.60
CA LEU A 134 -3.47 15.02 -7.16
C LEU A 134 -2.92 13.73 -6.52
N LEU A 135 -3.74 13.01 -5.76
CA LEU A 135 -3.34 11.71 -5.20
C LEU A 135 -3.12 10.68 -6.32
N VAL A 136 -4.03 10.60 -7.30
CA VAL A 136 -3.89 9.71 -8.46
C VAL A 136 -2.64 10.04 -9.26
N LEU A 137 -2.42 11.33 -9.58
CA LEU A 137 -1.20 11.79 -10.24
C LEU A 137 0.03 11.46 -9.41
N GLY A 138 -0.03 11.59 -8.08
CA GLY A 138 1.02 11.17 -7.16
C GLY A 138 1.36 9.69 -7.29
N VAL A 139 0.35 8.81 -7.39
CA VAL A 139 0.56 7.37 -7.63
C VAL A 139 1.23 7.13 -8.97
N VAL A 140 0.78 7.79 -10.04
CA VAL A 140 1.34 7.61 -11.40
C VAL A 140 2.79 8.10 -11.47
N VAL A 141 3.05 9.32 -10.99
CA VAL A 141 4.39 9.93 -11.01
C VAL A 141 5.35 9.14 -10.12
N LEU A 142 4.97 8.83 -8.88
CA LEU A 142 5.83 8.04 -8.00
C LEU A 142 5.98 6.61 -8.48
N GLY A 143 4.98 6.04 -9.16
CA GLY A 143 5.10 4.75 -9.85
C GLY A 143 6.17 4.79 -10.94
N GLY A 144 6.14 5.82 -11.79
CA GLY A 144 7.17 6.07 -12.81
C GLY A 144 8.57 6.28 -12.21
N VAL A 145 8.69 7.10 -11.16
CA VAL A 145 9.96 7.29 -10.43
C VAL A 145 10.44 5.96 -9.83
N SER A 146 9.53 5.17 -9.27
CA SER A 146 9.90 3.88 -8.65
C SER A 146 10.37 2.86 -9.68
N LEU A 147 9.90 2.93 -10.92
CA LEU A 147 10.46 2.15 -12.03
C LEU A 147 11.91 2.56 -12.31
N VAL A 148 12.19 3.87 -12.39
CA VAL A 148 13.57 4.38 -12.57
C VAL A 148 14.47 3.96 -11.42
N VAL A 149 14.01 4.08 -10.18
CA VAL A 149 14.75 3.63 -8.99
C VAL A 149 15.02 2.13 -9.07
N SER A 150 14.03 1.32 -9.47
CA SER A 150 14.18 -0.13 -9.61
C SER A 150 15.22 -0.51 -10.66
N ILE A 151 15.20 0.16 -11.81
CA ILE A 151 16.20 -0.03 -12.87
C ILE A 151 17.58 0.38 -12.35
N ALA A 152 17.70 1.55 -11.73
CA ALA A 152 18.97 2.03 -11.17
C ALA A 152 19.51 1.06 -10.10
N THR A 153 18.67 0.60 -9.17
CA THR A 153 19.10 -0.41 -8.19
C THR A 153 19.53 -1.68 -8.88
N GLY A 154 18.77 -2.19 -9.87
CA GLY A 154 19.16 -3.41 -10.59
C GLY A 154 20.47 -3.29 -11.37
N LEU A 155 20.82 -2.09 -11.83
CA LEU A 155 22.07 -1.83 -12.58
C LEU A 155 23.28 -1.60 -11.65
N PHE A 156 23.11 -0.87 -10.54
CA PHE A 156 24.21 -0.39 -9.70
C PHE A 156 24.37 -1.14 -8.36
N LEU A 157 23.28 -1.70 -7.85
CA LEU A 157 23.21 -2.42 -6.57
C LEU A 157 22.61 -3.80 -6.85
N THR A 158 23.41 -4.78 -7.25
CA THR A 158 22.86 -6.09 -7.64
C THR A 158 22.57 -6.98 -6.44
N GLY A 159 21.76 -8.03 -6.67
CA GLY A 159 21.44 -9.04 -5.66
C GLY A 159 20.61 -8.50 -4.50
N MET A 160 20.85 -9.07 -3.32
CA MET A 160 20.04 -8.82 -2.12
C MET A 160 20.03 -7.36 -1.68
N ILE A 161 21.18 -6.68 -1.75
CA ILE A 161 21.31 -5.28 -1.31
C ILE A 161 20.46 -4.36 -2.20
N GLY A 162 20.49 -4.57 -3.52
CA GLY A 162 19.61 -3.89 -4.46
C GLY A 162 18.14 -4.07 -4.17
N GLY A 163 17.74 -5.33 -3.95
CA GLY A 163 16.38 -5.68 -3.58
C GLY A 163 15.92 -4.93 -2.33
N ILE A 164 16.70 -4.99 -1.24
CA ILE A 164 16.35 -4.31 0.02
C ILE A 164 16.22 -2.79 -0.20
N VAL A 165 17.14 -2.16 -0.92
CA VAL A 165 17.10 -0.70 -1.18
C VAL A 165 15.88 -0.32 -2.03
N ALA A 166 15.59 -1.06 -3.10
CA ALA A 166 14.41 -0.84 -3.93
C ALA A 166 13.12 -0.97 -3.11
N TRP A 167 13.02 -2.01 -2.27
CA TRP A 167 11.85 -2.24 -1.44
C TRP A 167 11.71 -1.27 -0.27
N LEU A 168 12.81 -0.72 0.25
CA LEU A 168 12.76 0.40 1.19
C LEU A 168 12.12 1.63 0.54
N TRP A 169 12.55 1.95 -0.69
CA TRP A 169 11.96 3.04 -1.48
C TRP A 169 10.45 2.81 -1.70
N PHE A 170 10.07 1.63 -2.20
CA PHE A 170 8.66 1.28 -2.40
C PHE A 170 7.86 1.40 -1.11
N GLY A 171 8.39 0.88 0.00
CA GLY A 171 7.76 0.98 1.31
C GLY A 171 7.49 2.42 1.72
N VAL A 172 8.47 3.32 1.59
CA VAL A 172 8.32 4.75 1.91
C VAL A 172 7.25 5.40 1.02
N VAL A 173 7.29 5.17 -0.29
CA VAL A 173 6.33 5.72 -1.26
C VAL A 173 4.90 5.28 -0.93
N ILE A 174 4.70 3.97 -0.77
CA ILE A 174 3.40 3.38 -0.42
C ILE A 174 2.89 3.97 0.89
N ALA A 175 3.75 4.03 1.90
CA ALA A 175 3.36 4.51 3.21
C ALA A 175 2.94 5.98 3.18
N TRP A 176 3.70 6.82 2.46
CA TRP A 176 3.36 8.22 2.26
C TRP A 176 2.01 8.39 1.52
N LEU A 177 1.79 7.64 0.44
CA LEU A 177 0.54 7.67 -0.33
C LEU A 177 -0.67 7.22 0.51
N LEU A 178 -0.53 6.17 1.31
CA LEU A 178 -1.60 5.69 2.20
C LEU A 178 -1.89 6.68 3.32
N LEU A 179 -0.86 7.33 3.87
CA LEU A 179 -1.04 8.40 4.85
C LEU A 179 -1.80 9.58 4.24
N TRP A 180 -1.47 9.98 3.01
CA TRP A 180 -2.17 11.05 2.30
C TRP A 180 -3.63 10.68 1.99
N GLY A 181 -3.87 9.50 1.43
CA GLY A 181 -5.22 8.97 1.17
C GLY A 181 -6.07 8.92 2.45
N THR A 182 -5.47 8.51 3.57
CA THR A 182 -6.15 8.48 4.88
C THR A 182 -6.53 9.88 5.37
N ARG A 183 -5.64 10.86 5.24
CA ARG A 183 -5.95 12.27 5.57
C ARG A 183 -7.11 12.80 4.75
N LEU A 184 -7.16 12.47 3.45
CA LEU A 184 -8.27 12.87 2.58
C LEU A 184 -9.57 12.17 2.97
N ALA A 185 -9.54 10.87 3.27
CA ALA A 185 -10.72 10.11 3.68
C ALA A 185 -11.33 10.63 5.00
N VAL A 186 -10.49 11.00 5.97
CA VAL A 186 -10.94 11.59 7.25
C VAL A 186 -11.57 12.95 7.02
N ARG A 187 -10.92 13.83 6.25
CA ARG A 187 -11.47 15.16 5.91
C ARG A 187 -12.80 15.06 5.18
N ALA A 188 -12.88 14.18 4.20
CA ALA A 188 -14.11 13.92 3.47
C ALA A 188 -15.22 13.48 4.42
N SER A 189 -14.94 12.67 5.44
CA SER A 189 -15.94 12.17 6.39
C SER A 189 -16.41 13.22 7.39
N ALA A 190 -15.52 14.10 7.85
CA ALA A 190 -15.84 15.21 8.75
C ALA A 190 -16.76 16.26 8.12
N ALA A 191 -16.74 16.40 6.79
CA ALA A 191 -17.60 17.32 6.05
C ALA A 191 -19.06 16.83 5.85
N ARG A 192 -19.48 15.73 6.50
CA ARG A 192 -20.92 15.39 6.53
C ARG A 192 -21.61 16.36 7.49
N PRO A 193 -22.60 17.15 7.04
CA PRO A 193 -23.52 17.78 7.97
C PRO A 193 -24.16 16.67 8.79
N THR A 194 -24.20 16.85 10.11
CA THR A 194 -25.07 16.08 11.00
C THR A 194 -26.52 16.35 10.61
N LEU A 195 -27.02 15.64 9.60
CA LEU A 195 -28.46 15.46 9.42
C LEU A 195 -28.87 14.27 10.29
N ALA A 196 -29.05 14.58 11.57
CA ALA A 196 -29.81 13.82 12.55
C ALA A 196 -30.29 14.88 13.55
N GLY A 197 -31.57 15.25 13.63
CA GLY A 197 -32.75 14.40 13.44
C GLY A 197 -32.98 13.67 14.74
#